data_AF-A0A0F9AGM2-F1
#
_entry.id   AF-A0A0F9AGM2-F1
#
_cell.length_a   1.000
_cell.length_b   1.000
_cell.length_c   1.000
_cell.angle_alpha   90.00
_cell.angle_beta   90.00
_cell.angle_gamma   90.00
#
_symmetry.space_group_name_H-M   'P 1'
#
loop_
_entity.id
_entity.type
_entity.pdbx_description
1 polymer ?
#
loop_
_entity_poly.entity_id
_entity_poly.type
_entity_poly.pdbx_seq_one_letter_code
_entity_poly.pdbx_strand_id
1 'polypeptide(L)'
;MNSEKKIELQTLGAATIPSPLHLSKTTGDRLYKFIEENDRVLADVSLQSFNACMQNNEQPACFEKAGPREKLFFDPKNTTVAIVT
;
A
#
# COMPACT_ATOMS: atom_id res chain seq x y z
N MET A 1 -18.22 10.76 -19.81
CA MET A 1 -18.03 10.36 -18.39
C MET A 1 -17.15 9.14 -18.39
N ASN A 2 -15.83 9.35 -18.30
CA ASN A 2 -14.90 8.24 -18.21
C ASN A 2 -15.03 7.67 -16.79
N SER A 3 -15.52 6.44 -16.68
CA SER A 3 -15.57 5.72 -15.42
C SER A 3 -14.12 5.53 -14.98
N GLU A 4 -13.66 6.34 -14.02
CA GLU A 4 -12.33 6.20 -13.46
C GLU A 4 -12.20 4.80 -12.87
N LYS A 5 -11.34 4.00 -13.49
CA LYS A 5 -11.16 2.61 -13.13
C LYS A 5 -10.45 2.59 -11.78
N LYS A 6 -11.20 2.34 -10.71
CA LYS A 6 -10.67 2.20 -9.35
C LYS A 6 -9.57 1.13 -9.36
N ILE A 7 -8.34 1.52 -9.01
CA ILE A 7 -7.19 0.62 -8.98
C ILE A 7 -7.18 -0.06 -7.61
N GLU A 8 -8.00 -1.10 -7.46
CA GLU A 8 -8.03 -1.91 -6.25
C GLU A 8 -7.17 -3.16 -6.42
N LEU A 9 -6.29 -3.40 -5.46
CA LEU A 9 -5.55 -4.64 -5.36
C LEU A 9 -6.43 -5.70 -4.68
N GLN A 10 -6.43 -6.91 -5.25
CA GLN A 10 -7.12 -8.04 -4.65
C GLN A 10 -6.31 -8.55 -3.45
N THR A 11 -7.03 -8.86 -2.37
CA THR A 11 -6.45 -9.53 -1.19
C THR A 11 -6.94 -10.96 -1.13
N LEU A 12 -6.13 -11.85 -0.55
CA LEU A 12 -6.48 -13.27 -0.39
C LEU A 12 -7.34 -13.52 0.87
N GLY A 13 -7.53 -12.50 1.70
CA GLY A 13 -8.25 -12.55 2.97
C GLY A 13 -7.52 -11.76 4.07
N ALA A 14 -7.94 -11.95 5.33
CA ALA A 14 -7.39 -11.21 6.46
C ALA A 14 -5.95 -11.64 6.80
N ALA A 15 -5.03 -10.66 6.86
CA ALA A 15 -3.66 -10.86 7.33
C ALA A 15 -3.61 -10.91 8.87
N THR A 16 -3.29 -12.07 9.43
CA THR A 16 -3.33 -12.30 10.89
C THR A 16 -1.97 -12.67 11.49
N ILE A 17 -1.00 -13.03 10.66
CA ILE A 17 0.28 -13.57 11.09
C ILE A 17 1.28 -12.42 11.26
N PRO A 18 1.94 -12.24 12.41
CA PRO A 18 2.91 -11.16 12.58
C PRO A 18 4.11 -11.34 11.64
N SER A 19 4.54 -10.25 11.02
CA SER A 19 5.73 -10.22 10.17
C SER A 19 6.98 -10.52 10.99
N PRO A 20 7.92 -11.35 10.49
CA PRO A 20 9.17 -11.65 11.18
C PRO A 20 10.19 -10.50 11.08
N LEU A 21 9.86 -9.43 10.35
CA LEU A 21 10.74 -8.28 10.18
C LEU A 21 10.71 -7.41 11.44
N HIS A 22 11.89 -7.10 11.98
CA HIS A 22 12.05 -6.16 13.09
C HIS A 22 12.13 -4.73 12.55
N LEU A 23 10.99 -4.21 12.09
CA LEU A 23 10.84 -2.83 11.64
C LEU A 23 10.30 -1.95 12.75
N SER A 24 10.59 -0.66 12.67
CA SER A 24 10.18 0.28 13.69
C SER A 24 8.75 0.78 13.52
N LYS A 25 8.12 1.05 14.66
CA LYS A 25 6.86 1.79 14.77
C LYS A 25 7.06 3.26 15.15
N THR A 26 8.27 3.67 15.51
CA THR A 26 8.59 4.99 16.04
C THR A 26 9.27 5.86 14.97
N THR A 27 9.05 7.17 15.04
CA THR A 27 9.72 8.12 14.14
C THR A 27 11.03 8.54 14.79
N GLY A 28 12.15 8.42 14.07
CA GLY A 28 13.45 8.99 14.48
C GLY A 28 14.52 7.98 14.88
N ASP A 29 14.23 6.67 14.86
CA ASP A 29 15.19 5.61 15.23
C ASP A 29 15.99 5.05 14.03
N ARG A 30 15.90 5.71 12.87
CA ARG A 30 16.59 5.35 11.61
C ARG A 30 16.23 3.95 11.06
N LEU A 31 15.20 3.30 11.59
CA LEU A 31 14.69 2.05 11.06
C LEU A 31 13.57 2.32 10.04
N TYR A 32 13.47 1.44 9.04
CA TYR A 32 12.35 1.47 8.10
C TYR A 32 11.05 1.10 8.84
N LYS A 33 9.94 1.70 8.39
CA LYS A 33 8.60 1.48 8.93
C LYS A 33 7.82 0.47 8.08
N PHE A 34 6.88 -0.22 8.72
CA PHE A 34 5.81 -0.89 8.00
C PHE A 34 4.96 0.13 7.23
N ILE A 35 4.39 -0.31 6.12
CA ILE A 35 3.43 0.46 5.34
C ILE A 35 2.02 0.08 5.79
N GLU A 36 1.18 1.09 5.98
CA GLU A 36 -0.22 0.90 6.34
C GLU A 36 -1.08 0.59 5.11
N GLU A 37 -2.21 -0.08 5.31
CA GLU A 37 -3.10 -0.50 4.23
C GLU A 37 -3.68 0.67 3.42
N ASN A 38 -3.76 1.86 4.03
CA ASN A 38 -4.27 3.08 3.42
C ASN A 38 -3.16 4.01 2.91
N ASP A 39 -1.89 3.61 2.96
CA ASP A 39 -0.81 4.40 2.36
C ASP A 39 -0.97 4.39 0.84
N ARG A 40 -1.02 5.59 0.26
CA ARG A 40 -1.23 5.80 -1.18
C ARG A 40 -0.18 6.75 -1.75
N VAL A 41 0.08 6.60 -3.04
CA VAL A 41 0.91 7.52 -3.82
C VAL A 41 0.08 8.07 -4.97
N LEU A 42 0.16 9.39 -5.20
CA LEU A 42 -0.55 10.04 -6.31
C LEU A 42 -0.08 9.47 -7.65
N ALA A 43 -1.04 9.14 -8.52
CA ALA A 43 -0.75 8.68 -9.88
C ALA A 43 -0.32 9.84 -10.79
N ASP A 44 -0.93 11.01 -10.60
CA ASP A 44 -0.53 12.27 -11.20
C ASP A 44 -0.04 13.21 -10.09
N VAL A 45 1.24 13.56 -10.13
CA VAL A 45 1.91 14.39 -9.13
C VAL A 45 1.90 15.89 -9.49
N SER A 46 1.22 16.28 -10.57
CA SER A 46 1.11 17.68 -10.95
C SER A 46 0.23 18.46 -9.96
N LEU A 47 0.69 19.65 -9.57
CA LEU A 47 -0.09 20.54 -8.69
C LEU A 47 -1.44 20.91 -9.29
N GLN A 48 -1.51 21.05 -10.62
CA GLN A 48 -2.75 21.36 -11.32
C GLN A 48 -3.80 20.27 -11.11
N SER A 49 -3.42 19.00 -11.32
CA SER A 49 -4.32 17.86 -11.16
C SER A 49 -4.76 17.68 -9.72
N PHE A 50 -3.82 17.78 -8.77
CA PHE A 50 -4.12 17.75 -7.34
C PHE A 50 -5.11 18.86 -6.94
N ASN A 51 -4.86 20.10 -7.35
CA ASN A 51 -5.72 21.23 -7.03
C ASN A 51 -7.13 21.09 -7.64
N ALA A 52 -7.25 20.56 -8.86
CA ALA A 52 -8.53 20.31 -9.49
C ALA A 52 -9.36 19.29 -8.69
N CYS A 53 -8.76 18.16 -8.28
CA CYS A 53 -9.42 17.16 -7.45
C CYS A 53 -9.90 17.78 -6.12
N MET A 54 -9.03 18.56 -5.46
CA MET A 54 -9.36 19.24 -4.21
C MET A 54 -10.52 20.23 -4.36
N GLN A 55 -10.55 21.02 -5.45
CA GLN A 55 -11.64 21.96 -5.73
C GLN A 55 -12.98 21.25 -5.95
N ASN A 56 -12.94 20.07 -6.56
CA ASN A 56 -14.14 19.27 -6.85
C ASN A 56 -14.54 18.34 -5.68
N ASN A 57 -13.81 18.33 -4.57
CA ASN A 57 -13.94 17.34 -3.48
C ASN A 57 -13.85 15.88 -3.97
N GLU A 58 -13.02 15.65 -4.98
CA GLU A 58 -12.74 14.33 -5.53
C GLU A 58 -11.44 13.78 -4.96
N GLN A 59 -11.38 12.46 -4.75
CA GLN A 59 -10.14 11.81 -4.35
C GLN A 59 -9.21 11.72 -5.58
N PRO A 60 -7.97 12.21 -5.51
CA PRO A 60 -7.02 12.04 -6.60
C PRO A 60 -6.77 10.56 -6.91
N ALA A 61 -6.58 10.26 -8.19
CA ALA A 61 -6.14 8.93 -8.61
C ALA A 61 -4.83 8.56 -7.91
N CYS A 62 -4.80 7.37 -7.30
CA CYS A 62 -3.68 6.93 -6.49
C CYS A 62 -3.43 5.43 -6.61
N PHE A 63 -2.18 5.04 -6.38
CA PHE A 63 -1.75 3.65 -6.25
C PHE A 63 -1.57 3.29 -4.79
N GLU A 64 -1.83 2.02 -4.46
CA GLU A 64 -1.40 1.48 -3.17
C GLU A 64 0.13 1.45 -3.08
N LYS A 65 0.64 1.92 -1.94
CA LYS A 65 2.08 1.92 -1.70
C LYS A 65 2.55 0.49 -1.36
N ALA A 66 3.44 -0.04 -2.18
CA ALA A 66 4.11 -1.31 -1.89
C ALA A 66 5.07 -1.17 -0.69
N GLY A 67 5.24 -2.25 0.06
CA GLY A 67 6.20 -2.33 1.16
C GLY A 67 5.82 -3.37 2.21
N PRO A 68 6.69 -3.60 3.21
CA PRO A 68 6.45 -4.58 4.26
C PRO A 68 5.20 -4.19 5.07
N ARG A 69 4.34 -5.18 5.35
CA ARG A 69 3.18 -5.04 6.25
C ARG A 69 3.50 -5.67 7.60
N GLU A 70 2.90 -5.13 8.67
CA GLU A 70 3.10 -5.67 10.03
C GLU A 70 2.47 -7.07 10.17
N LYS A 71 1.38 -7.34 9.44
CA LYS A 71 0.72 -8.63 9.39
C LYS A 71 0.75 -9.20 7.98
N LEU A 72 0.88 -10.52 7.90
CA LEU A 72 0.96 -11.32 6.69
C LEU A 72 -0.26 -12.24 6.59
N PHE A 73 -0.65 -12.54 5.36
CA PHE A 73 -1.66 -13.55 5.07
C PHE A 73 -1.07 -14.97 5.16
N PHE A 74 0.14 -15.14 4.66
CA PHE A 74 0.85 -16.42 4.63
C PHE A 74 1.79 -16.58 5.83
N ASP A 75 1.91 -17.80 6.37
CA ASP A 75 2.87 -18.14 7.41
C ASP A 75 4.27 -18.33 6.81
N PRO A 76 5.25 -17.47 7.11
CA PRO A 76 6.60 -17.58 6.55
C PRO A 76 7.25 -18.94 6.77
N LYS A 77 6.92 -19.66 7.86
CA LYS A 77 7.51 -20.97 8.17
C LYS A 77 6.98 -22.11 7.31
N ASN A 78 5.76 -21.97 6.80
CA ASN A 78 5.02 -23.03 6.10
C ASN A 78 4.74 -22.68 4.63
N THR A 79 5.20 -21.51 4.15
CA THR A 79 4.93 -21.05 2.79
C THR A 79 5.98 -21.55 1.82
N THR A 80 5.54 -22.18 0.73
CA THR A 80 6.38 -22.53 -0.41
C THR A 80 6.13 -21.54 -1.54
N VAL A 81 7.20 -21.02 -2.14
CA VAL A 81 7.12 -20.11 -3.28
C VAL A 81 7.81 -20.73 -4.50
N ALA A 82 7.35 -20.38 -5.69
CA ALA A 82 7.97 -20.78 -6.94
C ALA A 82 8.19 -19.54 -7.81
N ILE A 83 9.28 -19.54 -8.59
CA ILE A 83 9.59 -18.49 -9.55
C ILE A 83 9.66 -19.16 -10.93
N VAL A 84 8.89 -18.64 -11.86
CA VAL A 84 8.98 -18.93 -13.29
C VAL A 84 9.16 -17.60 -14.01
N THR A 85 10.10 -17.55 -14.93
CA THR A 85 10.42 -16.37 -15.74
C THR A 85 10.09 -16.63 -17.19
#